data_AF-A0AAN8GCV6-F1
#
_entry.id   AF-A0AAN8GCV6-F1
#
_cell.length_a   1.000
_cell.length_b   1.000
_cell.length_c   1.000
_cell.angle_alpha   90.00
_cell.angle_beta   90.00
_cell.angle_gamma   90.00
#
_symmetry.space_group_name_H-M   'P 1'
#
loop_
_entity.id
_entity.type
_entity.pdbx_description
1 polymer ?
#
loop_
_entity_poly.entity_id
_entity_poly.type
_entity_poly.pdbx_seq_one_letter_code
_entity_poly.pdbx_strand_id
1 'polypeptide(L)'
;MKILLLVVILVQLCVCSAVQPSRSDVKNLVDKLYQKVLDSQVKKSAKFFPPFSWIKQKGVWESDVMLNLHGDFAFTILRDSFRIFDNNMFATSWITTCLIEAHKYGIAPKPDEATVTMALESINEYSNHNVPYNNSQMNFWPQVYNSTLKIWQSTPENLLDLFKLTDYFPGKTIEEILTFLGQKKVADTIKSLLADRAMFEDAFHIPSDFDDTFVNVGLGSLLASAKSELPSAFTTWQQHNTNLSSVIDAVTRYAYKPFSNDQRVNTIDPRTYYYMREFLEKAGGTDLALVPTWIQDTNEVRVLYAKGVAMPFNVNNVDCTVAANTIFGITSAVINGLLQGNIFSDVALQKVYLDTAAMIAFQIEHDFGGRVDLALTYYPSLFEFYWFVARTYNMLESQDFSSLPSELQQVYHMFKPVLKDHATTRVIKSAVLEDVDLLYFDDFLGDDDRSIFNKSKNDAEDRIFTTTMALNTLLTTWTVQAKDNTTLSWQKDKPANVITTVDKGINWLLRYALSDQYKPWNAFFSGSVKSLSDLPFFYPINRIEYFNGTRIPSFEHIPQDTIGDIVFGVEGFISEEKYQEMVKKIPTKERPSPEFAGFNKKGEYFPFWSSTPYTHATTMLVLAKYANIA
;
A
#
# COMPACT_ATOMS: atom_id res chain seq x y z
N MET A 1 29.53 -50.89 1.79
CA MET A 1 28.09 -50.54 1.65
C MET A 1 27.49 -49.95 2.92
N LYS A 2 27.58 -50.59 4.10
CA LYS A 2 27.01 -50.05 5.36
C LYS A 2 27.63 -48.72 5.84
N ILE A 3 28.94 -48.52 5.64
CA ILE A 3 29.63 -47.26 5.99
C ILE A 3 29.22 -46.12 5.03
N LEU A 4 29.04 -46.42 3.74
CA LEU A 4 28.58 -45.44 2.75
C LEU A 4 27.14 -45.01 3.03
N LEU A 5 26.27 -45.93 3.46
CA LEU A 5 24.90 -45.62 3.88
C LEU A 5 24.89 -44.77 5.16
N LEU A 6 25.77 -45.05 6.13
CA LEU A 6 25.89 -44.24 7.35
C LEU A 6 26.45 -42.85 7.06
N VAL A 7 27.41 -42.71 6.14
CA VAL A 7 27.94 -41.40 5.71
C VAL A 7 26.89 -40.65 4.89
N VAL A 8 26.11 -41.30 4.04
CA VAL A 8 24.99 -40.65 3.32
C VAL A 8 23.87 -40.25 4.28
N ILE A 9 23.56 -41.05 5.29
CA ILE A 9 22.59 -40.70 6.34
C ILE A 9 23.12 -39.59 7.24
N LEU A 10 24.40 -39.60 7.62
CA LEU A 10 25.02 -38.53 8.41
C LEU A 10 25.20 -37.25 7.60
N VAL A 11 25.47 -37.34 6.29
CA VAL A 11 25.48 -36.19 5.38
C VAL A 11 24.05 -35.72 5.12
N GLN A 12 23.03 -36.58 5.03
CA GLN A 12 21.62 -36.17 4.94
C GLN A 12 21.07 -35.63 6.28
N LEU A 13 21.64 -36.02 7.41
CA LEU A 13 21.33 -35.46 8.74
C LEU A 13 22.15 -34.19 9.03
N CYS A 14 23.30 -33.99 8.38
CA CYS A 14 24.11 -32.76 8.46
C CYS A 14 23.82 -31.76 7.33
N VAL A 15 23.10 -32.15 6.28
CA VAL A 15 22.65 -31.26 5.20
C VAL A 15 21.25 -30.77 5.54
N CYS A 16 21.14 -29.44 5.68
CA CYS A 16 19.93 -28.63 5.89
C CYS A 16 19.48 -28.36 7.34
N SER A 17 20.38 -28.32 8.31
CA SER A 17 20.17 -27.39 9.44
C SER A 17 20.75 -26.05 9.01
N ALA A 18 19.92 -25.13 8.52
CA ALA A 18 20.35 -23.75 8.31
C ALA A 18 20.99 -23.26 9.61
N VAL A 19 22.16 -22.62 9.53
CA VAL A 19 22.80 -22.06 10.73
C VAL A 19 21.84 -21.01 11.29
N GLN A 20 21.26 -21.29 12.46
CA GLN A 20 20.35 -20.34 13.08
C GLN A 20 21.10 -19.07 13.47
N PRO A 21 20.59 -17.89 13.08
CA PRO A 21 21.17 -16.63 13.48
C PRO A 21 21.35 -16.51 15.01
N SER A 22 22.50 -16.02 15.44
CA SER A 22 22.70 -15.71 16.86
C SER A 22 21.78 -14.58 17.31
N ARG A 23 21.08 -14.76 18.43
CA ARG A 23 20.23 -13.72 19.05
C ARG A 23 21.00 -12.42 19.32
N SER A 24 22.30 -12.50 19.63
CA SER A 24 23.14 -11.31 19.85
C SER A 24 23.29 -10.48 18.57
N ASP A 25 23.46 -11.15 17.43
CA ASP A 25 23.72 -10.51 16.14
C ASP A 25 22.43 -9.85 15.64
N VAL A 26 21.30 -10.54 15.82
CA VAL A 26 19.97 -9.97 15.57
C VAL A 26 19.72 -8.74 16.43
N LYS A 27 19.98 -8.81 17.74
CA LYS A 27 19.80 -7.65 18.63
C LYS A 27 20.69 -6.46 18.23
N ASN A 28 21.95 -6.71 17.89
CA ASN A 28 22.88 -5.68 17.44
C ASN A 28 22.39 -4.98 16.17
N LEU A 29 21.82 -5.72 15.21
CA LEU A 29 21.26 -5.13 14.00
C LEU A 29 19.96 -4.36 14.29
N VAL A 30 19.09 -4.89 15.14
CA VAL A 30 17.86 -4.22 15.59
C VAL A 30 18.18 -2.85 16.20
N ASP A 31 19.19 -2.76 17.07
CA ASP A 31 19.58 -1.48 17.69
C ASP A 31 20.11 -0.46 16.69
N LYS A 32 20.88 -0.90 15.68
CA LYS A 32 21.37 -0.02 14.61
C LYS A 32 20.23 0.48 13.71
N LEU A 33 19.30 -0.40 13.35
CA LEU A 33 18.12 -0.04 12.56
C LEU A 33 17.23 0.93 13.32
N TYR A 34 16.97 0.67 14.61
CA TYR A 34 16.22 1.56 15.49
C TYR A 34 16.81 2.98 15.48
N GLN A 35 18.13 3.11 15.67
CA GLN A 35 18.77 4.43 15.64
C GLN A 35 18.65 5.11 14.27
N LYS A 36 18.84 4.38 13.16
CA LYS A 36 18.66 4.93 11.80
C LYS A 36 17.23 5.45 11.57
N VAL A 37 16.22 4.74 12.06
CA VAL A 37 14.82 5.18 11.99
C VAL A 37 14.65 6.47 12.80
N LEU A 38 15.15 6.53 14.04
CA LEU A 38 15.02 7.74 14.88
C LEU A 38 15.70 8.98 14.29
N ASP A 39 16.89 8.79 13.69
CA ASP A 39 17.71 9.87 13.13
C ASP A 39 17.07 10.49 11.87
N SER A 40 16.26 9.72 11.16
CA SER A 40 15.59 10.16 9.92
C SER A 40 14.29 10.95 10.13
N GLN A 41 13.75 11.00 11.35
CA GLN A 41 12.56 11.81 11.64
C GLN A 41 12.90 13.30 11.55
N VAL A 42 12.06 14.07 10.85
CA VAL A 42 12.26 15.51 10.69
C VAL A 42 12.04 16.22 12.03
N LYS A 43 13.12 16.71 12.66
CA LYS A 43 13.05 17.35 13.99
C LYS A 43 12.62 18.83 13.94
N LYS A 44 12.72 19.47 12.77
CA LYS A 44 12.38 20.89 12.57
C LYS A 44 11.82 21.10 11.17
N SER A 45 10.76 21.89 11.06
CA SER A 45 10.20 22.22 9.75
C SER A 45 11.19 23.02 8.91
N ALA A 46 11.23 22.74 7.61
CA ALA A 46 12.03 23.45 6.62
C ALA A 46 11.12 24.07 5.56
N LYS A 47 11.52 25.23 5.02
CA LYS A 47 10.80 25.93 3.94
C LYS A 47 11.32 25.50 2.57
N PHE A 48 10.50 25.75 1.55
CA PHE A 48 10.89 25.58 0.16
C PHE A 48 11.97 26.60 -0.23
N PHE A 49 13.11 26.12 -0.72
CA PHE A 49 14.17 26.95 -1.29
C PHE A 49 14.84 26.19 -2.45
N PRO A 50 14.17 26.06 -3.60
CA PRO A 50 14.65 25.24 -4.70
C PRO A 50 15.88 25.85 -5.39
N PRO A 51 16.76 25.02 -5.97
CA PRO A 51 16.78 23.55 -5.90
C PRO A 51 17.43 23.00 -4.61
N PHE A 52 17.66 23.84 -3.60
CA PHE A 52 18.51 23.53 -2.46
C PHE A 52 17.79 22.83 -1.30
N SER A 53 16.50 23.12 -1.07
CA SER A 53 15.70 22.41 -0.06
C SER A 53 14.22 22.29 -0.40
N TRP A 54 13.68 21.11 -0.13
CA TRP A 54 12.25 20.83 -0.10
C TRP A 54 11.60 21.31 1.21
N ILE A 55 10.29 21.51 1.18
CA ILE A 55 9.47 21.69 2.40
C ILE A 55 9.51 20.38 3.17
N LYS A 56 9.83 20.47 4.46
CA LYS A 56 9.77 19.34 5.39
C LYS A 56 8.93 19.73 6.59
N GLN A 57 7.93 18.92 6.94
CA GLN A 57 7.10 19.12 8.12
C GLN A 57 7.79 18.51 9.34
N LYS A 58 7.74 19.16 10.50
CA LYS A 58 8.24 18.56 11.75
C LYS A 58 7.42 17.32 12.09
N GLY A 59 8.08 16.23 12.47
CA GLY A 59 7.46 15.01 12.97
C GLY A 59 7.29 13.90 11.93
N VAL A 60 7.24 14.23 10.64
CA VAL A 60 7.22 13.21 9.58
C VAL A 60 8.54 12.46 9.49
N TRP A 61 8.49 11.24 8.98
CA TRP A 61 9.67 10.53 8.48
C TRP A 61 9.85 10.77 7.00
N GLU A 62 11.10 10.63 6.55
CA GLU A 62 11.46 10.83 5.15
C GLU A 62 10.74 9.83 4.23
N SER A 63 10.13 10.40 3.20
CA SER A 63 9.45 9.72 2.11
C SER A 63 9.67 10.55 0.85
N ASP A 64 9.92 9.91 -0.27
CA ASP A 64 10.21 10.58 -1.54
C ASP A 64 9.28 10.08 -2.65
N VAL A 65 8.79 11.00 -3.49
CA VAL A 65 8.21 10.68 -4.79
C VAL A 65 9.33 10.48 -5.79
N MET A 66 9.28 9.37 -6.52
CA MET A 66 10.23 8.97 -7.54
C MET A 66 9.47 8.48 -8.78
N LEU A 67 10.17 8.36 -9.92
CA LEU A 67 9.62 7.76 -11.14
C LEU A 67 10.28 6.42 -11.38
N ASN A 68 9.50 5.37 -11.68
CA ASN A 68 10.02 4.04 -12.02
C ASN A 68 10.59 4.00 -13.45
N LEU A 69 11.62 4.82 -13.70
CA LEU A 69 12.38 4.80 -14.93
C LEU A 69 13.33 3.61 -14.90
N HIS A 70 13.30 2.75 -15.93
CA HIS A 70 14.04 1.49 -15.96
C HIS A 70 14.58 1.18 -17.36
N GLY A 71 15.47 0.18 -17.43
CA GLY A 71 15.99 -0.36 -18.68
C GLY A 71 17.29 0.31 -19.14
N ASP A 72 17.28 1.58 -19.51
CA ASP A 72 18.50 2.26 -19.99
C ASP A 72 19.32 2.82 -18.81
N PHE A 73 20.67 2.76 -18.89
CA PHE A 73 21.56 3.26 -17.84
C PHE A 73 21.29 4.71 -17.41
N ALA A 74 20.94 5.57 -18.37
CA ALA A 74 20.61 6.97 -18.09
C ALA A 74 19.30 7.12 -17.29
N PHE A 75 18.36 6.19 -17.46
CA PHE A 75 17.13 6.13 -16.67
C PHE A 75 17.39 5.65 -15.25
N THR A 76 18.27 4.66 -15.05
CA THR A 76 18.75 4.29 -13.71
C THR A 76 19.39 5.48 -13.00
N ILE A 77 20.27 6.25 -13.67
CA ILE A 77 20.87 7.46 -13.08
C ILE A 77 19.80 8.51 -12.74
N LEU A 78 18.82 8.70 -13.62
CA LEU A 78 17.76 9.69 -13.40
C LEU A 78 16.87 9.29 -12.22
N ARG A 79 16.46 8.01 -12.13
CA ARG A 79 15.75 7.45 -10.97
C ARG A 79 16.54 7.67 -9.68
N ASP A 80 17.85 7.48 -9.72
CA ASP A 80 18.73 7.66 -8.56
C ASP A 80 18.86 9.11 -8.08
N SER A 81 18.88 10.03 -9.04
CA SER A 81 19.23 11.43 -8.79
C SER A 81 18.01 12.32 -8.56
N PHE A 82 16.84 11.92 -9.06
CA PHE A 82 15.63 12.74 -9.03
C PHE A 82 14.61 12.19 -8.04
N ARG A 83 14.48 12.88 -6.91
CA ARG A 83 13.57 12.53 -5.81
C ARG A 83 12.99 13.81 -5.22
N ILE A 84 11.71 13.75 -4.87
CA ILE A 84 10.98 14.88 -4.32
C ILE A 84 10.49 14.47 -2.94
N PHE A 85 10.97 15.15 -1.90
CA PHE A 85 10.52 14.88 -0.54
C PHE A 85 9.01 15.09 -0.44
N ASP A 86 8.32 14.12 0.15
CA ASP A 86 6.86 14.11 0.28
C ASP A 86 6.46 14.13 1.76
N ASN A 87 5.62 15.09 2.13
CA ASN A 87 5.01 15.14 3.46
C ASN A 87 3.71 14.33 3.38
N ASN A 88 3.78 13.04 3.70
CA ASN A 88 2.61 12.18 3.81
C ASN A 88 2.47 11.56 5.20
N MET A 89 1.22 11.27 5.52
CA MET A 89 0.83 10.60 6.75
C MET A 89 1.13 9.11 6.74
N PHE A 90 1.00 8.45 5.57
CA PHE A 90 1.08 6.99 5.45
C PHE A 90 2.40 6.43 5.98
N ALA A 91 3.54 6.89 5.45
CA ALA A 91 4.86 6.42 5.88
C ALA A 91 5.11 6.71 7.36
N THR A 92 4.73 7.91 7.83
CA THR A 92 4.86 8.32 9.23
C THR A 92 4.05 7.42 10.17
N SER A 93 2.82 7.06 9.78
CA SER A 93 1.95 6.19 10.56
C SER A 93 2.51 4.77 10.64
N TRP A 94 2.92 4.21 9.50
CA TRP A 94 3.46 2.86 9.45
C TRP A 94 4.81 2.70 10.16
N ILE A 95 5.71 3.68 10.05
CA ILE A 95 6.96 3.69 10.82
C ILE A 95 6.65 3.72 12.31
N THR A 96 5.72 4.58 12.75
CA THR A 96 5.29 4.64 14.15
C THR A 96 4.71 3.31 14.62
N THR A 97 3.84 2.70 13.83
CA THR A 97 3.29 1.35 14.09
C THR A 97 4.41 0.32 14.21
N CYS A 98 5.36 0.27 13.29
CA CYS A 98 6.47 -0.68 13.32
C CYS A 98 7.36 -0.50 14.57
N LEU A 99 7.64 0.74 14.99
CA LEU A 99 8.41 1.02 16.20
C LEU A 99 7.71 0.44 17.45
N ILE A 100 6.40 0.66 17.58
CA ILE A 100 5.63 0.17 18.73
C ILE A 100 5.46 -1.35 18.67
N GLU A 101 5.16 -1.92 17.49
CA GLU A 101 5.01 -3.37 17.32
C GLU A 101 6.32 -4.14 17.52
N ALA A 102 7.45 -3.60 17.07
CA ALA A 102 8.75 -4.24 17.25
C ALA A 102 9.15 -4.33 18.72
N HIS A 103 8.73 -3.36 19.53
CA HIS A 103 8.87 -3.40 20.97
C HIS A 103 7.86 -4.36 21.61
N LYS A 104 6.57 -4.25 21.25
CA LYS A 104 5.47 -5.03 21.84
C LYS A 104 5.58 -6.53 21.58
N TYR A 105 5.97 -6.91 20.36
CA TYR A 105 6.01 -8.32 19.93
C TYR A 105 7.42 -8.86 19.79
N GLY A 106 8.44 -8.04 20.06
CA GLY A 106 9.83 -8.36 19.75
C GLY A 106 10.80 -7.92 20.84
N ILE A 107 12.09 -7.91 20.49
CA ILE A 107 13.17 -7.49 21.40
C ILE A 107 13.65 -6.05 21.13
N ALA A 108 12.91 -5.25 20.35
CA ALA A 108 13.33 -3.89 20.02
C ALA A 108 13.23 -2.96 21.24
N PRO A 109 14.07 -1.91 21.31
CA PRO A 109 13.95 -0.89 22.34
C PRO A 109 12.55 -0.27 22.34
N LYS A 110 12.07 0.11 23.52
CA LYS A 110 10.84 0.89 23.64
C LYS A 110 11.01 2.23 22.92
N PRO A 111 10.09 2.63 22.01
CA PRO A 111 10.16 3.94 21.39
C PRO A 111 10.05 5.05 22.43
N ASP A 112 10.87 6.09 22.26
CA ASP A 112 10.79 7.29 23.09
C ASP A 112 9.45 8.00 22.90
N GLU A 113 8.80 8.35 24.01
CA GLU A 113 7.44 8.89 24.00
C GLU A 113 7.38 10.26 23.28
N ALA A 114 8.43 11.08 23.37
CA ALA A 114 8.48 12.36 22.66
C ALA A 114 8.62 12.17 21.15
N THR A 115 9.36 11.14 20.71
CA THR A 115 9.45 10.76 19.29
C THR A 115 8.08 10.36 18.73
N VAL A 116 7.35 9.48 19.43
CA VAL A 116 6.01 9.04 19.03
C VAL A 116 5.03 10.20 19.06
N THR A 117 5.07 11.03 20.10
CA THR A 117 4.18 12.19 20.21
C THR A 117 4.42 13.19 19.08
N MET A 118 5.67 13.44 18.69
CA MET A 118 5.99 14.33 17.56
C MET A 118 5.44 13.80 16.22
N ALA A 119 5.45 12.48 16.03
CA ALA A 119 4.83 11.87 14.86
C ALA A 119 3.31 12.07 14.84
N LEU A 120 2.66 11.86 15.99
CA LEU A 120 1.21 12.02 16.13
C LEU A 120 0.78 13.47 15.97
N GLU A 121 1.54 14.43 16.50
CA GLU A 121 1.32 15.86 16.26
C GLU A 121 1.32 16.17 14.76
N SER A 122 2.24 15.56 13.99
CA SER A 122 2.28 15.72 12.53
C SER A 122 1.11 15.05 11.84
N ILE A 123 0.80 13.78 12.16
CA ILE A 123 -0.33 13.01 11.60
C ILE A 123 -1.66 13.76 11.80
N ASN A 124 -1.84 14.45 12.92
CA ASN A 124 -3.05 15.20 13.22
C ASN A 124 -3.32 16.36 12.23
N GLU A 125 -2.30 16.88 11.55
CA GLU A 125 -2.44 17.93 10.51
C GLU A 125 -3.10 17.42 9.21
N TYR A 126 -3.31 16.11 9.08
CA TYR A 126 -3.87 15.45 7.90
C TYR A 126 -5.38 15.18 8.03
N SER A 127 -6.01 15.68 9.09
CA SER A 127 -7.46 15.52 9.35
C SER A 127 -8.31 16.13 8.23
N ASN A 128 -9.47 15.55 7.94
CA ASN A 128 -10.41 16.11 6.96
C ASN A 128 -11.15 17.33 7.53
N HIS A 129 -10.83 18.52 7.03
CA HIS A 129 -11.45 19.79 7.42
C HIS A 129 -12.66 20.18 6.56
N ASN A 130 -13.03 19.38 5.54
CA ASN A 130 -14.16 19.69 4.65
C ASN A 130 -15.53 19.25 5.17
N VAL A 131 -15.59 18.56 6.32
CA VAL A 131 -16.86 18.23 6.98
C VAL A 131 -17.16 19.19 8.13
N PRO A 132 -18.42 19.58 8.36
CA PRO A 132 -18.79 20.62 9.32
C PRO A 132 -18.86 20.11 10.79
N TYR A 133 -18.27 18.94 11.06
CA TYR A 133 -18.30 18.28 12.36
C TYR A 133 -16.96 17.63 12.68
N ASN A 134 -16.67 17.42 13.97
CA ASN A 134 -15.51 16.65 14.39
C ASN A 134 -15.58 15.26 13.80
N ASN A 135 -14.51 14.83 13.14
CA ASN A 135 -14.43 13.54 12.47
C ASN A 135 -13.05 12.92 12.72
N SER A 136 -12.85 11.71 12.20
CA SER A 136 -11.56 11.02 12.27
C SER A 136 -11.14 10.49 10.89
N GLN A 137 -11.64 11.13 9.83
CA GLN A 137 -11.23 10.86 8.46
C GLN A 137 -9.91 11.57 8.20
N MET A 138 -9.01 10.87 7.51
CA MET A 138 -7.65 11.33 7.26
C MET A 138 -7.41 11.46 5.75
N ASN A 139 -6.50 12.35 5.37
CA ASN A 139 -6.04 12.50 4.00
C ASN A 139 -4.59 12.04 3.90
N PHE A 140 -4.17 11.59 2.72
CA PHE A 140 -2.77 11.24 2.45
C PHE A 140 -1.82 12.44 2.60
N TRP A 141 -2.22 13.62 2.10
CA TRP A 141 -1.46 14.87 2.17
C TRP A 141 -2.10 15.90 3.12
N PRO A 142 -1.30 16.86 3.66
CA PRO A 142 -1.86 17.94 4.45
C PRO A 142 -2.84 18.77 3.64
N GLN A 143 -3.86 19.32 4.33
CA GLN A 143 -4.86 20.16 3.70
C GLN A 143 -4.49 21.65 3.79
N VAL A 144 -4.59 22.36 2.67
CA VAL A 144 -4.43 23.82 2.59
C VAL A 144 -5.77 24.47 2.28
N TYR A 145 -6.15 25.50 3.05
CA TYR A 145 -7.40 26.22 2.82
C TYR A 145 -7.31 27.15 1.61
N ASN A 146 -8.13 26.87 0.59
CA ASN A 146 -8.28 27.74 -0.56
C ASN A 146 -9.33 28.82 -0.27
N SER A 147 -8.87 30.04 0.00
CA SER A 147 -9.76 31.16 0.36
C SER A 147 -10.66 31.64 -0.78
N THR A 148 -10.34 31.34 -2.03
CA THR A 148 -11.16 31.67 -3.21
C THR A 148 -12.30 30.66 -3.37
N LEU A 149 -11.98 29.37 -3.31
CA LEU A 149 -12.94 28.27 -3.49
C LEU A 149 -13.71 27.93 -2.20
N LYS A 150 -13.29 28.51 -1.06
CA LYS A 150 -13.83 28.28 0.28
C LYS A 150 -13.84 26.80 0.67
N ILE A 151 -12.78 26.08 0.32
CA ILE A 151 -12.62 24.64 0.59
C ILE A 151 -11.19 24.35 1.03
N TRP A 152 -10.99 23.25 1.75
CA TRP A 152 -9.67 22.69 2.00
C TRP A 152 -9.28 21.71 0.89
N GLN A 153 -8.03 21.76 0.43
CA GLN A 153 -7.52 20.89 -0.62
C GLN A 153 -6.32 20.09 -0.10
N SER A 154 -6.31 18.78 -0.31
CA SER A 154 -5.17 17.91 0.01
C SER A 154 -4.29 17.78 -1.23
N THR A 155 -3.00 18.12 -1.11
CA THR A 155 -2.06 18.17 -2.25
C THR A 155 -0.60 17.92 -1.84
N PRO A 156 0.25 17.34 -2.72
CA PRO A 156 1.69 17.20 -2.52
C PRO A 156 2.40 18.52 -2.82
N GLU A 157 2.60 19.35 -1.79
CA GLU A 157 3.10 20.72 -1.92
C GLU A 157 4.42 20.82 -2.72
N ASN A 158 5.42 19.98 -2.39
CA ASN A 158 6.72 19.99 -3.08
C ASN A 158 6.62 19.59 -4.56
N LEU A 159 5.71 18.68 -4.90
CA LEU A 159 5.54 18.20 -6.27
C LEU A 159 4.85 19.26 -7.14
N LEU A 160 3.80 19.90 -6.61
CA LEU A 160 3.13 21.02 -7.28
C LEU A 160 4.06 22.23 -7.42
N ASP A 161 4.87 22.53 -6.39
CA ASP A 161 5.84 23.61 -6.46
C ASP A 161 6.97 23.33 -7.45
N LEU A 162 7.40 22.07 -7.59
CA LEU A 162 8.33 21.70 -8.65
C LEU A 162 7.74 21.97 -10.04
N PHE A 163 6.48 21.62 -10.29
CA PHE A 163 5.83 21.91 -11.57
C PHE A 163 5.79 23.41 -11.86
N LYS A 164 5.50 24.26 -10.88
CA LYS A 164 5.56 25.73 -11.04
C LYS A 164 6.97 26.22 -11.39
N LEU A 165 8.03 25.58 -10.90
CA LEU A 165 9.38 25.96 -11.28
C LEU A 165 9.66 25.74 -12.76
N THR A 166 9.04 24.72 -13.37
CA THR A 166 9.24 24.41 -14.80
C THR A 166 8.83 25.56 -15.71
N ASP A 167 7.93 26.45 -15.26
CA ASP A 167 7.56 27.69 -15.97
C ASP A 167 8.74 28.66 -16.15
N TYR A 168 9.76 28.54 -15.30
CA TYR A 168 10.94 29.40 -15.30
C TYR A 168 12.20 28.70 -15.84
N PHE A 169 12.13 27.39 -16.08
CA PHE A 169 13.25 26.62 -16.63
C PHE A 169 13.22 26.65 -18.17
N PRO A 170 14.38 26.82 -18.84
CA PRO A 170 14.45 26.77 -20.29
C PRO A 170 14.39 25.30 -20.77
N GLY A 171 13.21 24.67 -20.71
CA GLY A 171 13.01 23.26 -21.02
C GLY A 171 13.54 22.86 -22.41
N LYS A 172 13.36 23.74 -23.41
CA LYS A 172 13.91 23.55 -24.76
C LYS A 172 15.45 23.51 -24.77
N THR A 173 16.11 24.35 -23.99
CA THR A 173 17.57 24.37 -23.88
C THR A 173 18.07 23.08 -23.20
N ILE A 174 17.35 22.56 -22.20
CA ILE A 174 17.68 21.27 -21.56
C ILE A 174 17.49 20.11 -22.55
N GLU A 175 16.40 20.10 -23.32
CA GLU A 175 16.15 19.13 -24.39
C GLU A 175 17.28 19.13 -25.44
N GLU A 176 17.69 20.31 -25.89
CA GLU A 176 18.77 20.49 -26.87
C GLU A 176 20.13 20.03 -26.32
N ILE A 177 20.46 20.37 -25.06
CA ILE A 177 21.71 19.92 -24.40
C ILE A 177 21.71 18.40 -24.24
N LEU A 178 20.64 17.81 -23.70
CA LEU A 178 20.54 16.37 -23.51
C LEU A 178 20.62 15.63 -24.85
N THR A 179 19.94 16.14 -25.88
CA THR A 179 20.01 15.57 -27.24
C THR A 179 21.42 15.66 -27.81
N PHE A 180 22.10 16.79 -27.65
CA PHE A 180 23.49 16.98 -28.06
C PHE A 180 24.45 16.01 -27.34
N LEU A 181 24.21 15.71 -26.06
CA LEU A 181 24.95 14.75 -25.27
C LEU A 181 24.58 13.27 -25.55
N GLY A 182 23.73 13.01 -26.57
CA GLY A 182 23.29 11.67 -26.94
C GLY A 182 22.19 11.08 -26.05
N GLN A 183 21.60 11.88 -25.16
CA GLN A 183 20.56 11.49 -24.19
C GLN A 183 19.15 11.78 -24.71
N LYS A 184 18.90 11.52 -26.01
CA LYS A 184 17.62 11.84 -26.65
C LYS A 184 16.40 11.23 -25.94
N LYS A 185 16.50 9.97 -25.49
CA LYS A 185 15.39 9.31 -24.77
C LYS A 185 15.04 10.03 -23.46
N VAL A 186 16.04 10.49 -22.71
CA VAL A 186 15.84 11.26 -21.48
C VAL A 186 15.17 12.60 -21.81
N ALA A 187 15.63 13.27 -22.88
CA ALA A 187 15.01 14.51 -23.35
C ALA A 187 13.54 14.31 -23.74
N ASP A 188 13.22 13.25 -24.48
CA ASP A 188 11.86 12.89 -24.89
C ASP A 188 10.97 12.58 -23.67
N THR A 189 11.48 11.87 -22.65
CA THR A 189 10.75 11.60 -21.40
C THR A 189 10.45 12.87 -20.61
N ILE A 190 11.45 13.76 -20.42
CA ILE A 190 11.23 15.04 -19.73
C ILE A 190 10.18 15.87 -20.47
N LYS A 191 10.26 15.90 -21.79
CA LYS A 191 9.28 16.59 -22.63
C LYS A 191 7.86 16.03 -22.46
N SER A 192 7.71 14.71 -22.41
CA SER A 192 6.41 14.07 -22.13
C SER A 192 5.88 14.48 -20.75
N LEU A 193 6.71 14.38 -19.70
CA LEU A 193 6.32 14.77 -18.34
C LEU A 193 5.86 16.24 -18.25
N LEU A 194 6.54 17.14 -18.96
CA LEU A 194 6.16 18.55 -19.03
C LEU A 194 4.87 18.78 -19.82
N ALA A 195 4.65 18.01 -20.90
CA ALA A 195 3.40 18.07 -21.67
C ALA A 195 2.20 17.56 -20.85
N ASP A 196 2.43 16.57 -19.99
CA ASP A 196 1.41 15.94 -19.14
C ASP A 196 1.21 16.67 -17.79
N ARG A 197 1.88 17.81 -17.58
CA ARG A 197 1.86 18.55 -16.30
C ARG A 197 0.45 18.83 -15.79
N ALA A 198 -0.45 19.33 -16.63
CA ALA A 198 -1.81 19.68 -16.22
C ALA A 198 -2.58 18.46 -15.69
N MET A 199 -2.42 17.31 -16.35
CA MET A 199 -3.01 16.05 -15.90
C MET A 199 -2.46 15.63 -14.52
N PHE A 200 -1.15 15.79 -14.29
CA PHE A 200 -0.57 15.50 -12.98
C PHE A 200 -1.04 16.48 -11.90
N GLU A 201 -1.07 17.79 -12.20
CA GLU A 201 -1.59 18.80 -11.28
C GLU A 201 -3.04 18.47 -10.85
N ASP A 202 -3.92 18.14 -11.80
CA ASP A 202 -5.30 17.75 -11.51
C ASP A 202 -5.40 16.45 -10.70
N ALA A 203 -4.57 15.45 -11.01
CA ALA A 203 -4.58 14.15 -10.33
C ALA A 203 -4.12 14.21 -8.87
N PHE A 204 -3.42 15.27 -8.46
CA PHE A 204 -2.89 15.45 -7.12
C PHE A 204 -3.83 16.19 -6.15
N HIS A 205 -5.08 16.40 -6.56
CA HIS A 205 -6.14 17.00 -5.76
C HIS A 205 -7.15 15.94 -5.27
N ILE A 206 -6.73 15.11 -4.32
CA ILE A 206 -7.49 13.94 -3.86
C ILE A 206 -8.36 14.22 -2.62
N PRO A 207 -9.48 13.51 -2.43
CA PRO A 207 -10.24 13.53 -1.19
C PRO A 207 -9.55 12.67 -0.11
N SER A 208 -10.09 12.68 1.11
CA SER A 208 -9.77 11.68 2.13
C SER A 208 -10.10 10.27 1.64
N ASP A 209 -9.35 9.28 2.11
CA ASP A 209 -9.52 7.87 1.75
C ASP A 209 -9.66 6.98 2.98
N PHE A 210 -10.10 5.74 2.75
CA PHE A 210 -10.23 4.75 3.80
C PHE A 210 -8.89 4.16 4.24
N ASP A 211 -7.82 4.32 3.46
CA ASP A 211 -6.55 3.74 3.78
C ASP A 211 -5.87 4.46 4.94
N ASP A 212 -5.54 5.75 4.77
CA ASP A 212 -4.95 6.57 5.82
C ASP A 212 -5.87 6.66 7.04
N THR A 213 -7.18 6.72 6.81
CA THR A 213 -8.19 6.72 7.88
C THR A 213 -8.07 5.47 8.76
N PHE A 214 -8.05 4.27 8.17
CA PHE A 214 -8.01 3.04 8.98
C PHE A 214 -6.60 2.62 9.41
N VAL A 215 -5.55 3.07 8.72
CA VAL A 215 -4.17 3.02 9.25
C VAL A 215 -4.09 3.83 10.56
N ASN A 216 -4.69 5.03 10.60
CA ASN A 216 -4.74 5.84 11.82
C ASN A 216 -5.59 5.23 12.94
N VAL A 217 -6.75 4.65 12.61
CA VAL A 217 -7.55 3.89 13.60
C VAL A 217 -6.77 2.68 14.13
N GLY A 218 -6.03 1.99 13.26
CA GLY A 218 -5.13 0.90 13.64
C GLY A 218 -4.01 1.36 14.58
N LEU A 219 -3.37 2.49 14.28
CA LEU A 219 -2.36 3.11 15.15
C LEU A 219 -2.95 3.52 16.51
N GLY A 220 -4.13 4.13 16.51
CA GLY A 220 -4.85 4.44 17.74
C GLY A 220 -5.14 3.21 18.59
N SER A 221 -5.53 2.10 17.95
CA SER A 221 -5.79 0.82 18.63
C SER A 221 -4.53 0.26 19.28
N LEU A 222 -3.39 0.36 18.59
CA LEU A 222 -2.09 -0.04 19.12
C LEU A 222 -1.67 0.84 20.31
N LEU A 223 -1.84 2.17 20.20
CA LEU A 223 -1.57 3.10 21.29
C LEU A 223 -2.48 2.86 22.51
N ALA A 224 -3.75 2.53 22.30
CA ALA A 224 -4.68 2.16 23.36
C ALA A 224 -4.16 0.93 24.13
N SER A 225 -3.65 -0.07 23.41
CA SER A 225 -3.04 -1.27 24.00
C SER A 225 -1.73 -0.98 24.73
N ALA A 226 -1.00 0.08 24.33
CA ALA A 226 0.27 0.50 24.90
C ALA A 226 0.13 1.70 25.87
N LYS A 227 -1.09 2.04 26.29
CA LYS A 227 -1.40 3.26 27.05
C LYS A 227 -0.61 3.40 28.37
N SER A 228 -0.28 2.29 29.02
CA SER A 228 0.53 2.31 30.24
C SER A 228 1.98 2.73 30.00
N GLU A 229 2.48 2.56 28.77
CA GLU A 229 3.87 2.82 28.40
C GLU A 229 4.06 4.11 27.59
N LEU A 230 3.00 4.51 26.86
CA LEU A 230 2.97 5.68 25.99
C LEU A 230 1.69 6.53 26.24
N PRO A 231 1.43 6.98 27.49
CA PRO A 231 0.19 7.65 27.85
C PRO A 231 -0.04 8.99 27.12
N SER A 232 1.00 9.79 26.94
CA SER A 232 0.96 11.09 26.26
C SER A 232 0.69 10.91 24.78
N ALA A 233 1.36 9.94 24.13
CA ALA A 233 1.11 9.61 22.73
C ALA A 233 -0.36 9.19 22.51
N PHE A 234 -0.90 8.29 23.33
CA PHE A 234 -2.32 7.91 23.24
C PHE A 234 -3.25 9.12 23.45
N THR A 235 -2.92 10.01 24.38
CA THR A 235 -3.70 11.22 24.66
C THR A 235 -3.69 12.18 23.46
N THR A 236 -2.53 12.42 22.86
CA THR A 236 -2.37 13.25 21.65
C THR A 236 -3.20 12.71 20.49
N TRP A 237 -3.17 11.39 20.27
CA TRP A 237 -4.00 10.75 19.26
C TRP A 237 -5.50 10.92 19.56
N GLN A 238 -5.92 10.64 20.80
CA GLN A 238 -7.32 10.69 21.21
C GLN A 238 -7.94 12.10 21.10
N GLN A 239 -7.15 13.15 21.36
CA GLN A 239 -7.60 14.54 21.29
C GLN A 239 -8.00 14.99 19.88
N HIS A 240 -7.45 14.36 18.84
CA HIS A 240 -7.74 14.66 17.45
C HIS A 240 -8.70 13.64 16.81
N ASN A 241 -8.83 12.45 17.39
CA ASN A 241 -9.72 11.39 16.93
C ASN A 241 -10.99 11.27 17.80
N THR A 242 -11.67 12.40 18.00
CA THR A 242 -12.77 12.51 18.96
C THR A 242 -14.08 11.87 18.52
N ASN A 243 -14.21 11.49 17.24
CA ASN A 243 -15.44 10.95 16.67
C ASN A 243 -15.17 9.76 15.74
N LEU A 244 -14.85 8.61 16.33
CA LEU A 244 -14.63 7.37 15.56
C LEU A 244 -15.90 6.82 14.90
N SER A 245 -17.11 7.20 15.33
CA SER A 245 -18.31 6.77 14.58
C SER A 245 -18.37 7.43 13.20
N SER A 246 -17.77 8.60 13.00
CA SER A 246 -17.72 9.26 11.69
C SER A 246 -17.00 8.45 10.60
N VAL A 247 -16.04 7.60 10.97
CA VAL A 247 -15.35 6.73 10.00
C VAL A 247 -16.19 5.51 9.66
N ILE A 248 -16.96 5.01 10.63
CA ILE A 248 -17.92 3.91 10.41
C ILE A 248 -19.07 4.36 9.53
N ASP A 249 -19.62 5.54 9.79
CA ASP A 249 -20.66 6.17 8.96
C ASP A 249 -20.17 6.39 7.53
N ALA A 250 -18.90 6.79 7.37
CA ALA A 250 -18.29 6.95 6.06
C ALA A 250 -18.21 5.61 5.31
N VAL A 251 -17.71 4.55 5.95
CA VAL A 251 -17.60 3.21 5.32
C VAL A 251 -18.95 2.74 4.82
N THR A 252 -20.00 2.81 5.63
CA THR A 252 -21.33 2.32 5.25
C THR A 252 -21.99 3.17 4.17
N ARG A 253 -21.74 4.49 4.19
CA ARG A 253 -22.26 5.45 3.22
C ARG A 253 -21.65 5.28 1.83
N TYR A 254 -20.33 5.15 1.76
CA TYR A 254 -19.59 5.13 0.48
C TYR A 254 -19.35 3.73 -0.08
N ALA A 255 -19.66 2.67 0.69
CA ALA A 255 -19.49 1.29 0.25
C ALA A 255 -20.04 1.03 -1.15
N TYR A 256 -19.22 0.39 -2.00
CA TYR A 256 -19.61 -0.05 -3.33
C TYR A 256 -20.63 -1.18 -3.25
N LYS A 257 -21.80 -1.00 -3.88
CA LYS A 257 -22.95 -1.91 -3.86
C LYS A 257 -23.40 -2.24 -5.29
N PRO A 258 -22.79 -3.23 -5.97
CA PRO A 258 -23.03 -3.53 -7.39
C PRO A 258 -24.48 -3.88 -7.72
N PHE A 259 -25.27 -4.37 -6.76
CA PHE A 259 -26.67 -4.76 -6.96
C PHE A 259 -27.66 -3.70 -6.48
N SER A 260 -27.17 -2.54 -6.01
CA SER A 260 -28.02 -1.42 -5.63
C SER A 260 -28.58 -0.70 -6.86
N ASN A 261 -29.78 -0.12 -6.71
CA ASN A 261 -30.35 0.81 -7.69
C ASN A 261 -29.81 2.25 -7.52
N ASP A 262 -29.03 2.51 -6.47
CA ASP A 262 -28.42 3.82 -6.23
C ASP A 262 -27.11 3.97 -7.03
N GLN A 263 -27.18 4.81 -8.05
CA GLN A 263 -26.07 5.15 -8.94
C GLN A 263 -24.84 5.73 -8.25
N ARG A 264 -24.98 6.25 -7.03
CA ARG A 264 -23.84 6.78 -6.26
C ARG A 264 -22.90 5.70 -5.76
N VAL A 265 -23.44 4.51 -5.50
CA VAL A 265 -22.74 3.41 -4.84
C VAL A 265 -22.65 2.16 -5.71
N ASN A 266 -23.42 2.06 -6.79
CA ASN A 266 -23.36 0.90 -7.71
C ASN A 266 -22.40 1.09 -8.89
N THR A 267 -21.66 2.21 -8.95
CA THR A 267 -20.77 2.55 -10.06
C THR A 267 -19.32 2.53 -9.61
N ILE A 268 -18.47 1.84 -10.36
CA ILE A 268 -17.06 1.63 -10.01
C ILE A 268 -16.13 1.80 -11.21
N ASP A 269 -14.85 2.05 -10.93
CA ASP A 269 -13.76 2.02 -11.89
C ASP A 269 -13.80 0.72 -12.72
N PRO A 270 -13.78 0.81 -14.06
CA PRO A 270 -13.82 -0.35 -14.96
C PRO A 270 -12.72 -1.39 -14.73
N ARG A 271 -11.55 -0.97 -14.25
CA ARG A 271 -10.41 -1.84 -13.91
C ARG A 271 -10.69 -2.64 -12.64
N THR A 272 -11.35 -1.99 -11.68
CA THR A 272 -11.83 -2.67 -10.47
C THR A 272 -12.86 -3.73 -10.84
N TYR A 273 -13.83 -3.38 -11.68
CA TYR A 273 -14.82 -4.34 -12.15
C TYR A 273 -14.17 -5.53 -12.88
N TYR A 274 -13.14 -5.28 -13.70
CA TYR A 274 -12.43 -6.33 -14.43
C TYR A 274 -11.87 -7.41 -13.50
N TYR A 275 -11.06 -7.04 -12.49
CA TYR A 275 -10.42 -8.03 -11.63
C TYR A 275 -11.40 -8.68 -10.65
N MET A 276 -12.47 -7.98 -10.25
CA MET A 276 -13.48 -8.50 -9.31
C MET A 276 -14.58 -9.32 -9.99
N ARG A 277 -14.64 -9.40 -11.32
CA ARG A 277 -15.81 -9.94 -12.04
C ARG A 277 -16.21 -11.34 -11.59
N GLU A 278 -15.24 -12.25 -11.42
CA GLU A 278 -15.50 -13.63 -10.98
C GLU A 278 -16.07 -13.68 -9.55
N PHE A 279 -15.58 -12.81 -8.66
CA PHE A 279 -16.11 -12.66 -7.30
C PHE A 279 -17.56 -12.15 -7.33
N LEU A 280 -17.83 -11.13 -8.15
CA LEU A 280 -19.17 -10.56 -8.31
C LEU A 280 -20.17 -11.57 -8.90
N GLU A 281 -19.72 -12.39 -9.85
CA GLU A 281 -20.54 -13.45 -10.44
C GLU A 281 -20.86 -14.53 -9.41
N LYS A 282 -19.88 -14.93 -8.59
CA LYS A 282 -20.08 -15.90 -7.48
C LYS A 282 -21.06 -15.38 -6.42
N ALA A 283 -21.13 -14.07 -6.20
CA ALA A 283 -22.13 -13.46 -5.33
C ALA A 283 -23.57 -13.59 -5.89
N GLY A 284 -23.74 -13.85 -7.20
CA GLY A 284 -25.01 -14.32 -7.76
C GLY A 284 -26.22 -13.40 -7.56
N GLY A 285 -26.00 -12.08 -7.45
CA GLY A 285 -27.08 -11.11 -7.21
C GLY A 285 -27.52 -10.97 -5.75
N THR A 286 -26.80 -11.56 -4.79
CA THR A 286 -26.99 -11.22 -3.38
C THR A 286 -26.60 -9.76 -3.16
N ASP A 287 -27.33 -9.06 -2.29
CA ASP A 287 -26.87 -7.76 -1.76
C ASP A 287 -25.39 -7.93 -1.35
N LEU A 288 -24.52 -7.02 -1.77
CA LEU A 288 -23.07 -7.05 -1.55
C LEU A 288 -22.63 -5.61 -1.29
N ALA A 289 -21.73 -5.40 -0.32
CA ALA A 289 -21.17 -4.09 -0.06
C ALA A 289 -19.66 -4.18 0.19
N LEU A 290 -18.85 -3.44 -0.58
CA LEU A 290 -17.39 -3.48 -0.49
C LEU A 290 -16.84 -2.12 -0.08
N VAL A 291 -15.77 -2.11 0.70
CA VAL A 291 -15.01 -0.89 1.01
C VAL A 291 -14.34 -0.39 -0.27
N PRO A 292 -14.62 0.84 -0.74
CA PRO A 292 -13.89 1.45 -1.83
C PRO A 292 -12.63 2.16 -1.27
N THR A 293 -11.87 2.84 -2.13
CA THR A 293 -10.69 3.59 -1.71
C THR A 293 -11.06 4.95 -1.13
N TRP A 294 -11.85 5.74 -1.87
CA TRP A 294 -12.05 7.15 -1.55
C TRP A 294 -13.32 7.39 -0.70
N ILE A 295 -13.26 8.36 0.21
CA ILE A 295 -14.42 8.85 0.97
C ILE A 295 -15.12 9.94 0.15
N GLN A 296 -15.66 9.54 -0.99
CA GLN A 296 -16.38 10.40 -1.93
C GLN A 296 -17.26 9.53 -2.86
N ASP A 297 -18.39 10.06 -3.31
CA ASP A 297 -19.23 9.44 -4.34
C ASP A 297 -19.27 10.27 -5.64
N THR A 298 -19.84 9.69 -6.71
CA THR A 298 -19.91 10.37 -8.01
C THR A 298 -20.74 11.65 -7.98
N ASN A 299 -21.70 11.80 -7.06
CA ASN A 299 -22.49 13.02 -6.94
C ASN A 299 -21.70 14.13 -6.27
N GLU A 300 -20.89 13.78 -5.28
CA GLU A 300 -20.00 14.73 -4.61
C GLU A 300 -18.89 15.21 -5.56
N VAL A 301 -18.29 14.33 -6.36
CA VAL A 301 -17.29 14.71 -7.38
C VAL A 301 -17.83 15.78 -8.32
N ARG A 302 -19.06 15.66 -8.80
CA ARG A 302 -19.69 16.65 -9.72
C ARG A 302 -19.70 18.08 -9.17
N VAL A 303 -19.70 18.23 -7.84
CA VAL A 303 -19.72 19.52 -7.16
C VAL A 303 -18.31 19.94 -6.73
N LEU A 304 -17.49 18.97 -6.32
CA LEU A 304 -16.20 19.20 -5.69
C LEU A 304 -15.02 19.20 -6.67
N TYR A 305 -15.18 18.64 -7.87
CA TYR A 305 -14.15 18.63 -8.91
C TYR A 305 -13.64 20.03 -9.25
N ALA A 306 -14.56 20.97 -9.54
CA ALA A 306 -14.22 22.37 -9.81
C ALA A 306 -13.61 23.11 -8.60
N LYS A 307 -13.63 22.47 -7.43
CA LYS A 307 -13.00 22.97 -6.20
C LYS A 307 -11.68 22.26 -5.90
N GLY A 308 -11.19 21.40 -6.80
CA GLY A 308 -9.99 20.59 -6.67
C GLY A 308 -10.06 19.61 -5.50
N VAL A 309 -11.16 18.86 -5.40
CA VAL A 309 -11.33 17.70 -4.53
C VAL A 309 -12.08 16.62 -5.31
N ALA A 310 -11.36 15.69 -5.93
CA ALA A 310 -11.96 14.66 -6.78
C ALA A 310 -11.23 13.33 -6.69
N MET A 311 -12.01 12.24 -6.73
CA MET A 311 -11.47 10.90 -6.95
C MET A 311 -10.71 10.86 -8.28
N PRO A 312 -9.56 10.17 -8.37
CA PRO A 312 -8.92 9.85 -9.64
C PRO A 312 -9.94 9.26 -10.63
N PHE A 313 -9.96 9.78 -11.86
CA PHE A 313 -10.92 9.40 -12.92
C PHE A 313 -12.40 9.60 -12.57
N ASN A 314 -12.72 10.40 -11.54
CA ASN A 314 -14.07 10.80 -11.15
C ASN A 314 -15.00 9.64 -10.74
N VAL A 315 -14.43 8.46 -10.46
CA VAL A 315 -15.15 7.27 -10.03
C VAL A 315 -14.34 6.56 -8.96
N ASN A 316 -15.02 5.90 -8.02
CA ASN A 316 -14.32 5.19 -6.97
C ASN A 316 -13.75 3.85 -7.48
N ASN A 317 -12.79 3.29 -6.75
CA ASN A 317 -12.20 1.98 -7.01
C ASN A 317 -12.19 1.15 -5.72
N VAL A 318 -11.95 -0.15 -5.84
CA VAL A 318 -11.70 -1.05 -4.69
C VAL A 318 -10.27 -1.55 -4.81
N ASP A 319 -9.41 -1.13 -3.89
CA ASP A 319 -8.04 -1.64 -3.75
C ASP A 319 -7.99 -2.63 -2.59
N CYS A 320 -7.38 -3.80 -2.81
CA CYS A 320 -7.38 -4.87 -1.80
C CYS A 320 -6.55 -4.50 -0.57
N THR A 321 -5.52 -3.67 -0.70
CA THR A 321 -4.70 -3.19 0.41
C THR A 321 -5.47 -2.20 1.28
N VAL A 322 -6.22 -1.28 0.66
CA VAL A 322 -7.11 -0.35 1.38
C VAL A 322 -8.21 -1.11 2.12
N ALA A 323 -8.78 -2.13 1.46
CA ALA A 323 -9.71 -3.05 2.08
C ALA A 323 -9.08 -3.78 3.29
N ALA A 324 -7.84 -4.28 3.16
CA ALA A 324 -7.13 -4.97 4.24
C ALA A 324 -6.88 -4.05 5.44
N ASN A 325 -6.45 -2.81 5.20
CA ASN A 325 -6.25 -1.81 6.26
C ASN A 325 -7.55 -1.43 6.94
N THR A 326 -8.66 -1.33 6.19
CA THR A 326 -9.99 -1.10 6.75
C THR A 326 -10.45 -2.23 7.67
N ILE A 327 -10.33 -3.48 7.21
CA ILE A 327 -10.64 -4.65 8.03
C ILE A 327 -9.76 -4.68 9.28
N PHE A 328 -8.45 -4.42 9.14
CA PHE A 328 -7.54 -4.36 10.27
C PHE A 328 -7.95 -3.27 11.28
N GLY A 329 -8.18 -2.04 10.82
CA GLY A 329 -8.52 -0.91 11.69
C GLY A 329 -9.81 -1.12 12.48
N ILE A 330 -10.87 -1.65 11.85
CA ILE A 330 -12.12 -2.00 12.54
C ILE A 330 -11.86 -3.12 13.57
N THR A 331 -11.17 -4.19 13.15
CA THR A 331 -10.88 -5.35 14.00
C THR A 331 -10.07 -4.94 15.22
N SER A 332 -9.00 -4.18 15.02
CA SER A 332 -8.12 -3.73 16.09
C SER A 332 -8.82 -2.77 17.04
N ALA A 333 -9.69 -1.89 16.52
CA ALA A 333 -10.42 -0.95 17.35
C ALA A 333 -11.43 -1.65 18.27
N VAL A 334 -12.09 -2.71 17.77
CA VAL A 334 -12.98 -3.53 18.60
C VAL A 334 -12.20 -4.32 19.65
N ILE A 335 -11.12 -5.00 19.26
CA ILE A 335 -10.31 -5.82 20.17
C ILE A 335 -9.68 -4.99 21.29
N ASN A 336 -9.21 -3.77 20.97
CA ASN A 336 -8.57 -2.89 21.96
C ASN A 336 -9.54 -1.92 22.66
N GLY A 337 -10.86 -2.09 22.45
CA GLY A 337 -11.89 -1.34 23.16
C GLY A 337 -12.03 0.14 22.75
N LEU A 338 -11.48 0.54 21.62
CA LEU A 338 -11.74 1.86 21.02
C LEU A 338 -13.14 1.93 20.43
N LEU A 339 -13.61 0.82 19.85
CA LEU A 339 -14.99 0.63 19.42
C LEU A 339 -15.60 -0.52 20.23
N GLN A 340 -16.90 -0.43 20.49
CA GLN A 340 -17.62 -1.47 21.21
C GLN A 340 -17.99 -2.61 20.25
N GLY A 341 -17.93 -3.87 20.69
CA GLY A 341 -18.25 -5.02 19.83
C GLY A 341 -19.69 -5.01 19.27
N ASN A 342 -20.62 -4.28 19.89
CA ASN A 342 -21.98 -4.13 19.41
C ASN A 342 -22.12 -3.21 18.17
N ILE A 343 -21.05 -2.61 17.66
CA ILE A 343 -21.07 -1.85 16.39
C ILE A 343 -21.59 -2.71 15.23
N PHE A 344 -21.36 -4.03 15.28
CA PHE A 344 -21.85 -4.96 14.27
C PHE A 344 -23.35 -5.24 14.35
N SER A 345 -24.06 -4.65 15.31
CA SER A 345 -25.53 -4.62 15.30
C SER A 345 -26.06 -3.75 14.15
N ASP A 346 -25.24 -2.84 13.61
CA ASP A 346 -25.51 -2.18 12.33
C ASP A 346 -25.28 -3.17 11.19
N VAL A 347 -26.39 -3.60 10.58
CA VAL A 347 -26.40 -4.56 9.47
C VAL A 347 -25.61 -4.05 8.27
N ALA A 348 -25.59 -2.74 8.01
CA ALA A 348 -24.84 -2.17 6.90
C ALA A 348 -23.33 -2.28 7.14
N LEU A 349 -22.87 -2.00 8.36
CA LEU A 349 -21.46 -2.17 8.73
C LEU A 349 -21.06 -3.65 8.71
N GLN A 350 -21.84 -4.52 9.37
CA GLN A 350 -21.60 -5.96 9.40
C GLN A 350 -21.42 -6.50 7.97
N LYS A 351 -22.31 -6.07 7.07
CA LYS A 351 -22.28 -6.47 5.67
C LYS A 351 -21.01 -6.02 4.96
N VAL A 352 -20.69 -4.73 5.02
CA VAL A 352 -19.47 -4.19 4.37
C VAL A 352 -18.22 -4.89 4.89
N TYR A 353 -18.15 -5.11 6.20
CA TYR A 353 -17.01 -5.76 6.86
C TYR A 353 -16.82 -7.22 6.40
N LEU A 354 -17.89 -8.03 6.41
CA LEU A 354 -17.81 -9.44 6.03
C LEU A 354 -17.63 -9.65 4.53
N ASP A 355 -18.33 -8.89 3.68
CA ASP A 355 -18.22 -9.00 2.23
C ASP A 355 -16.82 -8.57 1.75
N THR A 356 -16.25 -7.54 2.36
CA THR A 356 -14.88 -7.08 2.06
C THR A 356 -13.84 -8.12 2.48
N ALA A 357 -13.99 -8.74 3.65
CA ALA A 357 -13.11 -9.84 4.05
C ALA A 357 -13.24 -11.07 3.12
N ALA A 358 -14.46 -11.39 2.69
CA ALA A 358 -14.70 -12.46 1.72
C ALA A 358 -14.05 -12.15 0.36
N MET A 359 -14.12 -10.89 -0.10
CA MET A 359 -13.44 -10.42 -1.31
C MET A 359 -11.93 -10.59 -1.19
N ILE A 360 -11.30 -10.11 -0.11
CA ILE A 360 -9.86 -10.28 0.14
C ILE A 360 -9.47 -11.75 0.09
N ALA A 361 -10.22 -12.62 0.78
CA ALA A 361 -9.93 -14.05 0.80
C ALA A 361 -10.04 -14.66 -0.61
N PHE A 362 -11.07 -14.30 -1.38
CA PHE A 362 -11.24 -14.74 -2.75
C PHE A 362 -10.07 -14.33 -3.65
N GLN A 363 -9.61 -13.07 -3.56
CA GLN A 363 -8.50 -12.57 -4.36
C GLN A 363 -7.19 -13.29 -4.03
N ILE A 364 -6.93 -13.57 -2.75
CA ILE A 364 -5.80 -14.42 -2.35
C ILE A 364 -5.96 -15.83 -2.93
N GLU A 365 -7.13 -16.46 -2.83
CA GLU A 365 -7.33 -17.81 -3.34
C GLU A 365 -7.08 -17.91 -4.86
N HIS A 366 -7.53 -16.90 -5.62
CA HIS A 366 -7.56 -16.89 -7.10
C HIS A 366 -6.41 -16.09 -7.74
N ASP A 367 -5.36 -15.77 -6.99
CA ASP A 367 -4.17 -15.07 -7.50
C ASP A 367 -4.51 -13.73 -8.18
N PHE A 368 -5.48 -13.01 -7.61
CA PHE A 368 -5.94 -11.70 -8.09
C PHE A 368 -6.38 -11.72 -9.56
N GLY A 369 -6.85 -12.87 -10.06
CA GLY A 369 -7.19 -13.06 -11.46
C GLY A 369 -6.01 -12.86 -12.42
N GLY A 370 -4.77 -13.00 -11.95
CA GLY A 370 -3.55 -12.73 -12.73
C GLY A 370 -3.27 -11.23 -12.98
N ARG A 371 -4.05 -10.34 -12.35
CA ARG A 371 -3.95 -8.87 -12.49
C ARG A 371 -3.74 -8.19 -11.14
N VAL A 372 -2.64 -8.57 -10.49
CA VAL A 372 -2.22 -7.99 -9.20
C VAL A 372 -2.06 -6.47 -9.27
N ASP A 373 -1.67 -5.92 -10.43
CA ASP A 373 -1.55 -4.49 -10.69
C ASP A 373 -2.87 -3.72 -10.62
N LEU A 374 -3.99 -4.40 -10.91
CA LEU A 374 -5.33 -3.83 -10.79
C LEU A 374 -5.91 -4.04 -9.39
N ALA A 375 -5.70 -5.22 -8.80
CA ALA A 375 -6.21 -5.51 -7.46
C ALA A 375 -5.47 -4.72 -6.36
N LEU A 376 -4.18 -4.47 -6.57
CA LEU A 376 -3.30 -3.64 -5.74
C LEU A 376 -2.94 -2.35 -6.51
N THR A 377 -3.98 -1.60 -6.90
CA THR A 377 -3.89 -0.41 -7.75
C THR A 377 -2.86 0.60 -7.22
N TYR A 378 -2.75 0.77 -5.91
CA TYR A 378 -1.85 1.75 -5.30
C TYR A 378 -0.61 1.12 -4.64
N TYR A 379 -0.68 -0.14 -4.20
CA TYR A 379 0.33 -0.80 -3.36
C TYR A 379 0.96 -1.98 -4.10
N PRO A 380 1.96 -1.76 -4.96
CA PRO A 380 2.38 -2.76 -5.93
C PRO A 380 2.97 -4.03 -5.28
N SER A 381 3.45 -3.96 -4.03
CA SER A 381 4.05 -5.12 -3.39
C SER A 381 3.02 -6.11 -2.84
N LEU A 382 3.02 -7.29 -3.45
CA LEU A 382 2.16 -8.40 -3.03
C LEU A 382 2.47 -8.89 -1.61
N PHE A 383 3.74 -8.82 -1.20
CA PHE A 383 4.18 -9.27 0.13
C PHE A 383 3.69 -8.33 1.24
N GLU A 384 3.70 -7.02 0.97
CA GLU A 384 3.14 -6.00 1.87
C GLU A 384 1.64 -6.23 2.08
N PHE A 385 0.89 -6.45 0.99
CA PHE A 385 -0.53 -6.80 1.07
C PHE A 385 -0.77 -8.04 1.94
N TYR A 386 -0.03 -9.14 1.72
CA TYR A 386 -0.19 -10.33 2.55
C TYR A 386 0.14 -10.08 4.02
N TRP A 387 1.15 -9.24 4.30
CA TRP A 387 1.45 -8.85 5.67
C TRP A 387 0.29 -8.09 6.32
N PHE A 388 -0.36 -7.16 5.61
CA PHE A 388 -1.52 -6.43 6.15
C PHE A 388 -2.67 -7.36 6.51
N VAL A 389 -3.01 -8.33 5.65
CA VAL A 389 -4.04 -9.34 5.95
C VAL A 389 -3.62 -10.25 7.11
N ALA A 390 -2.35 -10.66 7.15
CA ALA A 390 -1.81 -11.49 8.22
C ALA A 390 -1.88 -10.82 9.59
N ARG A 391 -1.76 -9.48 9.68
CA ARG A 391 -1.89 -8.74 10.95
C ARG A 391 -3.29 -8.90 11.56
N THR A 392 -4.35 -8.85 10.74
CA THR A 392 -5.73 -9.09 11.21
C THR A 392 -5.88 -10.53 11.72
N TYR A 393 -5.45 -11.51 10.93
CA TYR A 393 -5.52 -12.93 11.31
C TYR A 393 -4.75 -13.21 12.61
N ASN A 394 -3.51 -12.73 12.73
CA ASN A 394 -2.68 -12.94 13.90
C ASN A 394 -3.28 -12.35 15.18
N MET A 395 -3.87 -11.15 15.07
CA MET A 395 -4.54 -10.51 16.20
C MET A 395 -5.72 -11.35 16.69
N LEU A 396 -6.53 -11.88 15.78
CA LEU A 396 -7.67 -12.76 16.08
C LEU A 396 -7.24 -14.11 16.64
N GLU A 397 -6.21 -14.74 16.06
CA GLU A 397 -5.64 -16.00 16.55
C GLU A 397 -5.09 -15.88 17.98
N SER A 398 -4.64 -14.69 18.37
CA SER A 398 -4.10 -14.42 19.70
C SER A 398 -5.17 -14.12 20.78
N GLN A 399 -6.46 -14.06 20.42
CA GLN A 399 -7.55 -13.84 21.38
C GLN A 399 -8.17 -15.15 21.88
N ASP A 400 -8.93 -15.08 22.99
CA ASP A 400 -9.88 -16.13 23.32
C ASP A 400 -11.03 -16.11 22.29
N PHE A 401 -10.99 -17.08 21.37
CA PHE A 401 -11.93 -17.18 20.27
C PHE A 401 -13.41 -17.14 20.71
N SER A 402 -13.73 -17.72 21.88
CA SER A 402 -15.10 -17.77 22.38
C SER A 402 -15.64 -16.40 22.84
N SER A 403 -14.74 -15.44 23.09
CA SER A 403 -15.07 -14.08 23.52
C SER A 403 -15.23 -13.09 22.37
N LEU A 404 -14.82 -13.47 21.16
CA LEU A 404 -14.88 -12.60 19.99
C LEU A 404 -16.33 -12.41 19.50
N PRO A 405 -16.71 -11.20 19.03
CA PRO A 405 -17.91 -11.02 18.24
C PRO A 405 -17.95 -11.98 17.04
N SER A 406 -19.17 -12.38 16.64
CA SER A 406 -19.38 -13.40 15.60
C SER A 406 -18.79 -13.03 14.24
N GLU A 407 -18.72 -11.73 13.95
CA GLU A 407 -18.17 -11.14 12.74
C GLU A 407 -16.66 -11.32 12.70
N LEU A 408 -15.99 -11.06 13.82
CA LEU A 408 -14.54 -11.26 13.95
C LEU A 408 -14.18 -12.76 13.82
N GLN A 409 -15.03 -13.64 14.36
CA GLN A 409 -14.87 -15.10 14.18
C GLN A 409 -15.01 -15.52 12.71
N GLN A 410 -15.93 -14.93 11.97
CA GLN A 410 -16.10 -15.20 10.54
C GLN A 410 -14.89 -14.74 9.73
N VAL A 411 -14.38 -13.52 9.96
CA VAL A 411 -13.16 -13.03 9.30
C VAL A 411 -11.95 -13.91 9.60
N TYR A 412 -11.81 -14.34 10.85
CA TYR A 412 -10.79 -15.33 11.23
C TYR A 412 -10.88 -16.61 10.36
N HIS A 413 -12.08 -17.16 10.20
CA HIS A 413 -12.30 -18.36 9.40
C HIS A 413 -12.08 -18.14 7.90
N MET A 414 -12.32 -16.94 7.37
CA MET A 414 -12.02 -16.60 5.98
C MET A 414 -10.52 -16.46 5.73
N PHE A 415 -9.80 -15.76 6.61
CA PHE A 415 -8.37 -15.45 6.40
C PHE A 415 -7.43 -16.60 6.73
N LYS A 416 -7.76 -17.42 7.74
CA LYS A 416 -6.90 -18.54 8.16
C LYS A 416 -6.49 -19.47 7.01
N PRO A 417 -7.41 -20.06 6.22
CA PRO A 417 -7.04 -20.99 5.15
C PRO A 417 -6.23 -20.32 4.04
N VAL A 418 -6.64 -19.12 3.60
CA VAL A 418 -5.97 -18.43 2.48
C VAL A 418 -4.57 -17.96 2.84
N LEU A 419 -4.33 -17.56 4.11
CA LEU A 419 -3.00 -17.19 4.57
C LEU A 419 -2.08 -18.40 4.78
N LYS A 420 -2.59 -19.44 5.46
CA LYS A 420 -1.81 -20.64 5.79
C LYS A 420 -1.53 -21.54 4.58
N ASP A 421 -2.35 -21.47 3.54
CA ASP A 421 -2.17 -22.24 2.32
C ASP A 421 -1.67 -21.37 1.16
N HIS A 422 -2.56 -20.58 0.55
CA HIS A 422 -2.30 -19.86 -0.70
C HIS A 422 -1.19 -18.81 -0.56
N ALA A 423 -1.29 -17.88 0.40
CA ALA A 423 -0.31 -16.83 0.60
C ALA A 423 1.05 -17.43 1.02
N THR A 424 1.07 -18.33 2.00
CA THR A 424 2.30 -19.00 2.46
C THR A 424 2.99 -19.74 1.30
N THR A 425 2.24 -20.50 0.50
CA THR A 425 2.79 -21.23 -0.64
C THR A 425 3.38 -20.30 -1.69
N ARG A 426 2.68 -19.22 -2.03
CA ARG A 426 3.20 -18.23 -3.00
C ARG A 426 4.44 -17.53 -2.47
N VAL A 427 4.43 -17.09 -1.21
CA VAL A 427 5.61 -16.47 -0.60
C VAL A 427 6.79 -17.43 -0.70
N ILE A 428 6.69 -18.66 -0.19
CA ILE A 428 7.80 -19.61 -0.23
C ILE A 428 8.26 -19.91 -1.66
N LYS A 429 7.33 -20.00 -2.63
CA LYS A 429 7.66 -20.25 -4.04
C LYS A 429 8.43 -19.10 -4.69
N SER A 430 8.19 -17.85 -4.28
CA SER A 430 8.88 -16.67 -4.80
C SER A 430 10.29 -16.48 -4.23
N ALA A 431 10.70 -17.32 -3.28
CA ALA A 431 11.99 -17.18 -2.63
C ALA A 431 13.16 -17.56 -3.55
N VAL A 432 14.20 -16.72 -3.56
CA VAL A 432 15.41 -16.94 -4.34
C VAL A 432 16.55 -17.37 -3.42
N LEU A 433 17.11 -18.55 -3.66
CA LEU A 433 18.25 -19.07 -2.92
C LEU A 433 19.54 -18.46 -3.47
N GLU A 434 20.22 -17.64 -2.67
CA GLU A 434 21.51 -17.02 -3.03
C GLU A 434 22.68 -17.96 -2.71
N ASP A 435 22.60 -18.64 -1.56
CA ASP A 435 23.59 -19.60 -1.07
C ASP A 435 22.91 -20.63 -0.16
N VAL A 436 23.64 -21.62 0.35
CA VAL A 436 23.14 -22.69 1.23
C VAL A 436 22.28 -22.15 2.37
N ASP A 437 22.70 -21.04 3.00
CA ASP A 437 22.07 -20.44 4.17
C ASP A 437 21.43 -19.07 3.92
N LEU A 438 21.39 -18.60 2.66
CA LEU A 438 20.96 -17.24 2.32
C LEU A 438 19.85 -17.26 1.27
N LEU A 439 18.79 -16.52 1.54
CA LEU A 439 17.62 -16.41 0.67
C LEU A 439 17.05 -15.01 0.73
N TYR A 440 16.55 -14.53 -0.41
CA TYR A 440 15.92 -13.22 -0.53
C TYR A 440 14.67 -13.30 -1.41
N PHE A 441 13.99 -12.16 -1.52
CA PHE A 441 12.82 -11.95 -2.36
C PHE A 441 13.01 -10.66 -3.16
N ASP A 442 12.62 -10.69 -4.44
CA ASP A 442 12.64 -9.54 -5.35
C ASP A 442 11.21 -9.16 -5.72
N ASP A 443 11.00 -7.87 -5.99
CA ASP A 443 9.75 -7.36 -6.54
C ASP A 443 10.01 -6.80 -7.95
N PHE A 444 10.25 -5.49 -8.11
CA PHE A 444 10.44 -4.93 -9.46
C PHE A 444 11.40 -3.73 -9.54
N LEU A 445 11.69 -3.02 -8.46
CA LEU A 445 12.55 -1.83 -8.56
C LEU A 445 14.00 -2.21 -8.86
N GLY A 446 14.55 -1.67 -9.94
CA GLY A 446 15.92 -1.96 -10.37
C GLY A 446 16.08 -3.28 -11.14
N ASP A 447 14.99 -3.97 -11.44
CA ASP A 447 14.97 -5.11 -12.34
C ASP A 447 15.06 -4.64 -13.81
N ASP A 448 15.61 -5.49 -14.68
CA ASP A 448 15.75 -5.25 -16.14
C ASP A 448 16.58 -4.02 -16.57
N ASP A 449 17.33 -3.42 -15.66
CA ASP A 449 18.23 -2.30 -15.95
C ASP A 449 19.45 -2.72 -16.78
N ARG A 450 20.11 -1.73 -17.40
CA ARG A 450 21.30 -1.93 -18.22
C ARG A 450 22.45 -1.07 -17.70
N SER A 451 23.62 -1.69 -17.62
CA SER A 451 24.89 -0.99 -17.37
C SER A 451 25.24 -0.03 -18.52
N ILE A 452 26.24 0.83 -18.29
CA ILE A 452 26.84 1.69 -19.33
C ILE A 452 27.35 0.91 -20.56
N PHE A 453 27.63 -0.39 -20.41
CA PHE A 453 28.05 -1.29 -21.48
C PHE A 453 26.89 -2.11 -22.07
N ASN A 454 25.64 -1.70 -21.81
CA ASN A 454 24.42 -2.35 -22.30
C ASN A 454 24.23 -3.81 -21.85
N LYS A 455 24.93 -4.23 -20.78
CA LYS A 455 24.71 -5.52 -20.13
C LYS A 455 23.55 -5.41 -19.16
N SER A 456 22.63 -6.38 -19.18
CA SER A 456 21.56 -6.51 -18.19
C SER A 456 22.15 -6.56 -16.78
N LYS A 457 21.50 -5.87 -15.86
CA LYS A 457 21.86 -5.72 -14.46
C LYS A 457 20.56 -5.78 -13.67
N ASN A 458 20.53 -6.58 -12.62
CA ASN A 458 19.47 -6.52 -11.63
C ASN A 458 20.04 -5.82 -10.40
N ASP A 459 19.66 -4.56 -10.22
CA ASP A 459 20.04 -3.74 -9.07
C ASP A 459 19.17 -3.99 -7.83
N ALA A 460 17.98 -4.57 -8.02
CA ALA A 460 17.05 -5.03 -6.99
C ALA A 460 16.95 -4.05 -5.81
N GLU A 461 16.58 -2.82 -6.14
CA GLU A 461 16.62 -1.67 -5.24
C GLU A 461 15.59 -1.77 -4.11
N ASP A 462 14.59 -2.63 -4.25
CA ASP A 462 13.59 -2.95 -3.23
C ASP A 462 13.84 -4.28 -2.50
N ARG A 463 14.87 -5.06 -2.84
CA ARG A 463 15.12 -6.42 -2.30
C ARG A 463 15.09 -6.50 -0.78
N ILE A 464 15.67 -5.50 -0.09
CA ILE A 464 15.67 -5.46 1.38
C ILE A 464 14.23 -5.35 1.90
N PHE A 465 13.44 -4.44 1.34
CA PHE A 465 12.05 -4.25 1.72
C PHE A 465 11.20 -5.47 1.40
N THR A 466 11.31 -5.99 0.18
CA THR A 466 10.56 -7.15 -0.30
C THR A 466 10.87 -8.39 0.54
N THR A 467 12.15 -8.64 0.84
CA THR A 467 12.56 -9.73 1.73
C THR A 467 11.97 -9.57 3.12
N THR A 468 12.03 -8.36 3.67
CA THR A 468 11.46 -8.04 4.97
C THR A 468 9.93 -8.22 5.00
N MET A 469 9.21 -7.81 3.97
CA MET A 469 7.75 -8.00 3.88
C MET A 469 7.39 -9.47 3.82
N ALA A 470 8.02 -10.25 2.94
CA ALA A 470 7.80 -11.69 2.84
C ALA A 470 8.02 -12.41 4.17
N LEU A 471 9.08 -12.07 4.89
CA LEU A 471 9.38 -12.64 6.20
C LEU A 471 8.40 -12.17 7.28
N ASN A 472 7.99 -10.89 7.28
CA ASN A 472 6.93 -10.38 8.16
C ASN A 472 5.61 -11.11 7.91
N THR A 473 5.24 -11.39 6.66
CA THR A 473 4.06 -12.21 6.32
C THR A 473 4.15 -13.59 6.94
N LEU A 474 5.26 -14.30 6.74
CA LEU A 474 5.45 -15.66 7.26
C LEU A 474 5.44 -15.69 8.79
N LEU A 475 6.20 -14.81 9.45
CA LEU A 475 6.22 -14.73 10.91
C LEU A 475 4.86 -14.38 11.48
N THR A 476 4.19 -13.36 10.94
CA THR A 476 2.88 -12.91 11.43
C THR A 476 1.82 -13.99 11.21
N THR A 477 1.88 -14.75 10.11
CA THR A 477 0.95 -15.86 9.85
C THR A 477 1.18 -17.05 10.77
N TRP A 478 2.42 -17.41 11.07
CA TRP A 478 2.75 -18.70 11.69
C TRP A 478 3.22 -18.63 13.15
N THR A 479 3.22 -17.44 13.74
CA THR A 479 3.49 -17.26 15.18
C THR A 479 2.25 -16.77 15.91
N VAL A 480 2.23 -16.96 17.23
CA VAL A 480 1.21 -16.44 18.14
C VAL A 480 1.90 -15.88 19.37
N GLN A 481 1.33 -14.80 19.93
CA GLN A 481 1.81 -14.26 21.19
C GLN A 481 1.46 -15.23 22.33
N ALA A 482 2.44 -15.54 23.17
CA ALA A 482 2.22 -16.37 24.36
C ALA A 482 1.24 -15.67 25.32
N LYS A 483 0.54 -16.44 26.15
CA LYS A 483 -0.46 -15.91 27.11
C LYS A 483 0.13 -14.94 28.15
N ASP A 484 1.44 -15.01 28.38
CA ASP A 484 2.16 -14.07 29.24
C ASP A 484 2.51 -12.75 28.54
N ASN A 485 2.15 -12.62 27.26
CA ASN A 485 2.43 -11.50 26.37
C ASN A 485 3.92 -11.17 26.17
N THR A 486 4.84 -12.02 26.61
CA THR A 486 6.27 -11.70 26.62
C THR A 486 7.04 -12.28 25.45
N THR A 487 6.59 -13.42 24.90
CA THR A 487 7.28 -14.15 23.85
C THR A 487 6.35 -14.51 22.70
N LEU A 488 6.95 -14.75 21.53
CA LEU A 488 6.27 -15.38 20.41
C LEU A 488 6.53 -16.88 20.43
N SER A 489 5.56 -17.65 19.97
CA SER A 489 5.75 -19.07 19.73
C SER A 489 5.23 -19.45 18.36
N TRP A 490 5.94 -20.37 17.73
CA TRP A 490 5.48 -20.98 16.50
C TRP A 490 4.18 -21.75 16.72
N GLN A 491 3.22 -21.63 15.80
CA GLN A 491 2.04 -22.48 15.77
C GLN A 491 2.45 -23.97 15.63
N LYS A 492 1.62 -24.86 16.19
CA LYS A 492 1.90 -26.30 16.26
C LYS A 492 1.92 -26.97 14.89
N ASP A 493 1.09 -26.50 13.97
CA ASP A 493 0.86 -27.04 12.63
C ASP A 493 1.71 -26.34 11.55
N LYS A 494 2.75 -25.60 11.94
CA LYS A 494 3.63 -24.92 10.97
C LYS A 494 4.31 -25.91 10.00
N PRO A 495 4.36 -25.61 8.70
CA PRO A 495 5.20 -26.32 7.75
C PRO A 495 6.70 -26.12 8.03
N ALA A 496 7.52 -27.15 7.82
CA ALA A 496 8.96 -27.08 8.06
C ALA A 496 9.68 -26.08 7.13
N ASN A 497 9.22 -25.98 5.88
CA ASN A 497 9.75 -25.02 4.90
C ASN A 497 9.54 -23.56 5.31
N VAL A 498 8.49 -23.23 6.08
CA VAL A 498 8.31 -21.87 6.63
C VAL A 498 9.50 -21.48 7.51
N ILE A 499 9.92 -22.37 8.42
CA ILE A 499 11.05 -22.09 9.33
C ILE A 499 12.33 -21.95 8.53
N THR A 500 12.61 -22.87 7.62
CA THR A 500 13.82 -22.83 6.79
C THR A 500 13.89 -21.56 5.95
N THR A 501 12.78 -21.14 5.33
CA THR A 501 12.71 -19.89 4.57
C THR A 501 12.95 -18.68 5.48
N VAL A 502 12.35 -18.67 6.67
CA VAL A 502 12.55 -17.59 7.65
C VAL A 502 13.99 -17.50 8.11
N ASP A 503 14.60 -18.60 8.56
CA ASP A 503 15.98 -18.62 9.05
C ASP A 503 16.97 -18.10 7.98
N LYS A 504 16.83 -18.57 6.73
CA LYS A 504 17.69 -18.14 5.62
C LYS A 504 17.48 -16.67 5.22
N GLY A 505 16.23 -16.21 5.25
CA GLY A 505 15.92 -14.80 5.00
C GLY A 505 16.46 -13.88 6.10
N ILE A 506 16.40 -14.29 7.36
CA ILE A 506 16.97 -13.55 8.48
C ILE A 506 18.50 -13.50 8.35
N ASN A 507 19.16 -14.61 7.99
CA ASN A 507 20.59 -14.61 7.71
C ASN A 507 20.97 -13.65 6.56
N TRP A 508 20.15 -13.59 5.51
CA TRP A 508 20.34 -12.64 4.42
C TRP A 508 20.20 -11.19 4.90
N LEU A 509 19.15 -10.87 5.67
CA LEU A 509 18.97 -9.53 6.25
C LEU A 509 20.13 -9.14 7.19
N LEU A 510 20.63 -10.07 8.01
CA LEU A 510 21.77 -9.81 8.88
C LEU A 510 23.03 -9.41 8.11
N ARG A 511 23.21 -9.98 6.93
CA ARG A 511 24.34 -9.68 6.05
C ARG A 511 24.15 -8.36 5.29
N TYR A 512 22.93 -8.08 4.83
CA TYR A 512 22.72 -7.09 3.78
C TYR A 512 21.87 -5.87 4.16
N ALA A 513 21.05 -5.92 5.20
CA ALA A 513 20.07 -4.87 5.52
C ALA A 513 20.69 -3.47 5.72
N LEU A 514 21.93 -3.40 6.22
CA LEU A 514 22.69 -2.16 6.38
C LEU A 514 24.00 -2.16 5.58
N SER A 515 24.13 -3.05 4.60
CA SER A 515 25.26 -3.07 3.68
C SER A 515 25.08 -2.03 2.57
N ASP A 516 26.18 -1.59 1.95
CA ASP A 516 26.13 -0.72 0.77
C ASP A 516 25.86 -1.50 -0.53
N GLN A 517 25.59 -2.80 -0.46
CA GLN A 517 25.37 -3.64 -1.64
C GLN A 517 24.00 -3.41 -2.27
N TYR A 518 22.97 -3.18 -1.46
CA TYR A 518 21.60 -2.98 -1.92
C TYR A 518 21.04 -1.68 -1.35
N LYS A 519 20.21 -1.02 -2.15
CA LYS A 519 19.48 0.15 -1.67
C LYS A 519 18.32 -0.31 -0.76
N PRO A 520 17.98 0.44 0.28
CA PRO A 520 16.83 0.14 1.13
C PRO A 520 15.56 0.81 0.59
N TRP A 521 15.39 0.89 -0.73
CA TRP A 521 14.21 1.52 -1.31
C TRP A 521 13.00 0.58 -1.23
N ASN A 522 11.84 1.13 -1.53
CA ASN A 522 10.60 0.40 -1.68
C ASN A 522 9.68 1.18 -2.62
N ALA A 523 8.61 0.52 -3.05
CA ALA A 523 7.46 1.16 -3.66
C ALA A 523 6.24 0.88 -2.78
N PHE A 524 6.23 1.43 -1.55
CA PHE A 524 5.11 1.21 -0.63
C PHE A 524 3.81 1.83 -1.16
N PHE A 525 3.88 2.78 -2.08
CA PHE A 525 2.73 3.39 -2.73
C PHE A 525 3.10 3.81 -4.16
N SER A 526 2.10 3.93 -5.04
CA SER A 526 2.29 4.26 -6.45
C SER A 526 1.06 4.92 -7.06
N GLY A 527 1.25 5.65 -8.17
CA GLY A 527 0.14 6.17 -8.95
C GLY A 527 -0.72 5.04 -9.53
N SER A 528 -2.02 5.25 -9.64
CA SER A 528 -3.00 4.21 -10.06
C SER A 528 -2.87 3.74 -11.51
N VAL A 529 -2.02 4.38 -12.32
CA VAL A 529 -1.78 4.02 -13.73
C VAL A 529 -0.34 3.58 -13.87
N LYS A 530 -0.12 2.28 -14.16
CA LYS A 530 1.21 1.71 -14.38
C LYS A 530 1.64 1.76 -15.83
N SER A 531 0.66 1.72 -16.73
CA SER A 531 0.85 1.81 -18.18
C SER A 531 -0.33 2.51 -18.84
N LEU A 532 -0.15 2.97 -20.09
CA LEU A 532 -1.28 3.46 -20.89
C LEU A 532 -2.35 2.36 -21.08
N SER A 533 -1.95 1.09 -21.17
CA SER A 533 -2.88 -0.05 -21.24
C SER A 533 -3.70 -0.27 -19.96
N ASP A 534 -3.34 0.38 -18.84
CA ASP A 534 -4.06 0.30 -17.56
C ASP A 534 -4.95 1.53 -17.31
N LEU A 535 -5.23 2.31 -18.36
CA LEU A 535 -6.22 3.38 -18.27
C LEU A 535 -7.64 2.82 -18.26
N PRO A 536 -8.53 3.35 -17.40
CA PRO A 536 -9.86 2.75 -17.17
C PRO A 536 -10.75 2.75 -18.40
N PHE A 537 -10.57 3.70 -19.32
CA PHE A 537 -11.38 3.79 -20.55
C PHE A 537 -11.03 2.73 -21.61
N PHE A 538 -10.00 1.92 -21.40
CA PHE A 538 -9.71 0.75 -22.25
C PHE A 538 -10.45 -0.52 -21.80
N TYR A 539 -11.25 -0.46 -20.74
CA TYR A 539 -12.04 -1.58 -20.24
C TYR A 539 -13.52 -1.40 -20.62
N PRO A 540 -14.33 -2.47 -20.64
CA PRO A 540 -15.78 -2.36 -20.84
C PRO A 540 -16.45 -1.38 -19.87
N ILE A 541 -17.18 -0.41 -20.43
CA ILE A 541 -17.91 0.63 -19.70
C ILE A 541 -19.37 0.67 -20.14
N ASN A 542 -20.30 0.90 -19.21
CA ASN A 542 -21.73 1.04 -19.49
C ASN A 542 -22.34 2.35 -18.96
N ARG A 543 -21.54 3.17 -18.27
CA ARG A 543 -21.91 4.51 -17.83
C ARG A 543 -20.85 5.52 -18.26
N ILE A 544 -21.28 6.46 -19.09
CA ILE A 544 -20.49 7.60 -19.56
C ILE A 544 -21.40 8.82 -19.47
N GLU A 545 -21.02 9.81 -18.68
CA GLU A 545 -21.87 10.98 -18.43
C GLU A 545 -21.03 12.21 -18.09
N TYR A 546 -21.47 13.37 -18.57
CA TYR A 546 -20.97 14.65 -18.09
C TYR A 546 -21.38 14.87 -16.63
N PHE A 547 -20.68 15.75 -15.91
CA PHE A 547 -21.05 16.11 -14.53
C PHE A 547 -22.46 16.70 -14.37
N ASN A 548 -23.04 17.25 -15.43
CA ASN A 548 -24.44 17.69 -15.44
C ASN A 548 -25.47 16.54 -15.56
N GLY A 549 -25.00 15.29 -15.72
CA GLY A 549 -25.83 14.07 -15.82
C GLY A 549 -26.23 13.68 -17.24
N THR A 550 -25.81 14.44 -18.25
CA THR A 550 -26.08 14.11 -19.65
C THR A 550 -25.28 12.86 -20.04
N ARG A 551 -25.99 11.78 -20.41
CA ARG A 551 -25.38 10.54 -20.88
C ARG A 551 -24.69 10.75 -22.23
N ILE A 552 -23.51 10.17 -22.38
CA ILE A 552 -22.72 10.19 -23.61
C ILE A 552 -22.87 8.82 -24.30
N PRO A 553 -23.30 8.75 -25.58
CA PRO A 553 -23.58 7.47 -26.24
C PRO A 553 -22.38 6.55 -26.40
N SER A 554 -21.19 7.10 -26.65
CA SER A 554 -19.92 6.36 -26.76
C SER A 554 -18.72 7.27 -26.55
N PHE A 555 -17.54 6.67 -26.33
CA PHE A 555 -16.29 7.40 -26.15
C PHE A 555 -15.92 8.31 -27.34
N GLU A 556 -16.28 7.92 -28.56
CA GLU A 556 -16.05 8.70 -29.79
C GLU A 556 -16.78 10.06 -29.80
N HIS A 557 -17.80 10.22 -28.97
CA HIS A 557 -18.59 11.46 -28.86
C HIS A 557 -18.06 12.41 -27.80
N ILE A 558 -16.89 12.14 -27.22
CA ILE A 558 -16.29 12.96 -26.17
C ILE A 558 -15.36 13.99 -26.83
N PRO A 559 -15.66 15.29 -26.72
CA PRO A 559 -14.71 16.34 -27.07
C PRO A 559 -13.41 16.16 -26.28
N GLN A 560 -12.28 16.22 -26.99
CA GLN A 560 -10.95 15.95 -26.42
C GLN A 560 -10.59 16.89 -25.26
N ASP A 561 -11.22 18.07 -25.21
CA ASP A 561 -11.11 19.12 -24.18
C ASP A 561 -12.02 18.91 -22.96
N THR A 562 -12.87 17.88 -22.95
CA THR A 562 -13.87 17.64 -21.89
C THR A 562 -13.68 16.34 -21.10
N ILE A 563 -12.59 15.60 -21.35
CA ILE A 563 -12.33 14.30 -20.72
C ILE A 563 -12.29 14.40 -19.18
N GLY A 564 -11.85 15.54 -18.63
CA GLY A 564 -11.82 15.80 -17.18
C GLY A 564 -13.21 15.93 -16.51
N ASP A 565 -14.25 16.29 -17.26
CA ASP A 565 -15.59 16.61 -16.73
C ASP A 565 -16.60 15.45 -16.85
N ILE A 566 -16.09 14.22 -16.93
CA ILE A 566 -16.87 13.02 -17.25
C ILE A 566 -16.67 11.95 -16.19
N VAL A 567 -17.76 11.27 -15.85
CA VAL A 567 -17.75 10.02 -15.09
C VAL A 567 -17.71 8.86 -16.07
N PHE A 568 -16.69 8.02 -15.95
CA PHE A 568 -16.53 6.78 -16.71
C PHE A 568 -16.55 5.59 -15.75
N GLY A 569 -17.54 4.72 -15.87
CA GLY A 569 -17.65 3.61 -14.92
C GLY A 569 -18.46 2.42 -15.41
N VAL A 570 -18.40 1.38 -14.60
CA VAL A 570 -19.30 0.23 -14.66
C VAL A 570 -20.39 0.42 -13.62
N GLU A 571 -21.59 0.73 -14.10
CA GLU A 571 -22.84 0.75 -13.33
C GLU A 571 -23.40 -0.67 -13.21
N GLY A 572 -23.54 -1.13 -11.98
CA GLY A 572 -24.16 -2.40 -11.63
C GLY A 572 -23.33 -3.63 -11.99
N PHE A 573 -24.01 -4.77 -12.11
CA PHE A 573 -23.43 -6.03 -12.57
C PHE A 573 -23.68 -6.28 -14.07
N ILE A 574 -22.66 -6.73 -14.78
CA ILE A 574 -22.66 -7.11 -16.19
C ILE A 574 -22.38 -8.61 -16.29
N SER A 575 -23.32 -9.37 -16.88
CA SER A 575 -23.15 -10.80 -17.13
C SER A 575 -21.96 -11.10 -18.05
N GLU A 576 -21.38 -12.30 -17.94
CA GLU A 576 -20.23 -12.72 -18.74
C GLU A 576 -20.47 -12.54 -20.25
N GLU A 577 -21.62 -13.01 -20.74
CA GLU A 577 -22.00 -12.89 -22.15
C GLU A 577 -21.97 -11.43 -22.62
N LYS A 578 -22.64 -10.53 -21.89
CA LYS A 578 -22.70 -9.11 -22.21
C LYS A 578 -21.34 -8.45 -22.09
N TYR A 579 -20.53 -8.83 -21.11
CA TYR A 579 -19.18 -8.31 -20.94
C TYR A 579 -18.30 -8.66 -22.15
N GLN A 580 -18.34 -9.92 -22.60
CA GLN A 580 -17.60 -10.37 -23.79
C GLN A 580 -18.07 -9.67 -25.08
N GLU A 581 -19.36 -9.36 -25.20
CA GLU A 581 -19.87 -8.52 -26.29
C GLU A 581 -19.28 -7.10 -26.25
N MET A 582 -19.14 -6.52 -25.06
CA MET A 582 -18.53 -5.19 -24.88
C MET A 582 -17.03 -5.21 -25.21
N VAL A 583 -16.28 -6.23 -24.76
CA VAL A 583 -14.85 -6.41 -25.09
C VAL A 583 -14.63 -6.48 -26.61
N LYS A 584 -15.51 -7.17 -27.35
CA LYS A 584 -15.42 -7.27 -28.82
C LYS A 584 -15.52 -5.92 -29.53
N LYS A 585 -16.19 -4.93 -28.92
CA LYS A 585 -16.33 -3.57 -29.46
C LYS A 585 -15.09 -2.70 -29.24
N ILE A 586 -14.19 -3.09 -28.34
CA ILE A 586 -12.93 -2.38 -28.09
C ILE A 586 -11.94 -2.75 -29.21
N PRO A 587 -11.27 -1.77 -29.86
CA PRO A 587 -10.25 -2.03 -30.87
C PRO A 587 -9.20 -3.00 -30.36
N THR A 588 -8.78 -3.96 -31.19
CA THR A 588 -7.92 -5.08 -30.73
C THR A 588 -6.61 -4.63 -30.07
N LYS A 589 -6.03 -3.50 -30.51
CA LYS A 589 -4.79 -2.95 -29.94
C LYS A 589 -4.98 -2.24 -28.59
N GLU A 590 -6.23 -1.92 -28.25
CA GLU A 590 -6.63 -1.19 -27.03
C GLU A 590 -7.32 -2.12 -26.03
N ARG A 591 -7.51 -3.40 -26.37
CA ARG A 591 -8.12 -4.37 -25.45
C ARG A 591 -7.22 -4.56 -24.24
N PRO A 592 -7.80 -4.70 -23.03
CA PRO A 592 -7.04 -5.05 -21.85
C PRO A 592 -6.33 -6.39 -22.07
N SER A 593 -5.04 -6.42 -21.74
CA SER A 593 -4.31 -7.69 -21.71
C SER A 593 -4.85 -8.55 -20.56
N PRO A 594 -5.16 -9.84 -20.80
CA PRO A 594 -5.46 -10.76 -19.72
C PRO A 594 -4.22 -11.06 -18.85
N GLU A 595 -3.02 -10.85 -19.38
CA GLU A 595 -1.76 -11.07 -18.67
C GLU A 595 -1.16 -9.74 -18.22
N PHE A 596 -0.76 -9.66 -16.94
CA PHE A 596 0.06 -8.57 -16.43
C PHE A 596 1.51 -8.75 -16.89
N ALA A 597 2.03 -7.78 -17.64
CA ALA A 597 3.39 -7.84 -18.21
C ALA A 597 4.50 -7.50 -17.19
N GLY A 598 4.14 -7.22 -15.93
CA GLY A 598 5.05 -6.72 -14.90
C GLY A 598 5.11 -5.19 -14.85
N PHE A 599 5.70 -4.66 -13.78
CA PHE A 599 5.83 -3.22 -13.54
C PHE A 599 6.89 -2.54 -14.40
N ASN A 600 7.80 -3.29 -15.03
CA ASN A 600 8.89 -2.77 -15.86
C ASN A 600 8.64 -3.00 -17.36
N LYS A 601 7.41 -2.73 -17.81
CA LYS A 601 7.06 -2.82 -19.23
C LYS A 601 7.80 -1.73 -20.01
N LYS A 602 8.53 -2.16 -21.05
CA LYS A 602 9.44 -1.31 -21.82
C LYS A 602 8.77 -0.04 -22.34
N GLY A 603 9.35 1.10 -21.97
CA GLY A 603 8.93 2.42 -22.45
C GLY A 603 7.82 3.06 -21.62
N GLU A 604 7.43 2.43 -20.52
CA GLU A 604 6.44 2.93 -19.58
C GLU A 604 7.12 3.29 -18.27
N TYR A 605 6.50 4.18 -17.50
CA TYR A 605 6.96 4.61 -16.19
C TYR A 605 5.76 5.12 -15.41
N PHE A 606 5.86 5.11 -14.08
CA PHE A 606 4.83 5.63 -13.19
C PHE A 606 5.48 6.20 -11.92
N PRO A 607 4.81 7.14 -11.24
CA PRO A 607 5.28 7.64 -9.95
C PRO A 607 5.11 6.58 -8.87
N PHE A 608 6.12 6.47 -8.00
CA PHE A 608 6.06 5.65 -6.79
C PHE A 608 6.66 6.41 -5.61
N TRP A 609 6.28 5.99 -4.41
CA TRP A 609 6.75 6.54 -3.16
C TRP A 609 7.68 5.55 -2.49
N SER A 610 8.82 6.06 -2.05
CA SER A 610 9.86 5.29 -1.39
C SER A 610 10.19 5.91 -0.04
N SER A 611 10.27 5.09 1.00
CA SER A 611 10.74 5.51 2.31
C SER A 611 11.79 4.56 2.84
N THR A 612 13.06 5.00 2.77
CA THR A 612 14.18 4.28 3.39
C THR A 612 13.95 4.00 4.88
N PRO A 613 13.48 4.96 5.72
CA PRO A 613 13.20 4.63 7.11
C PRO A 613 12.05 3.65 7.29
N TYR A 614 11.10 3.57 6.36
CA TYR A 614 10.08 2.52 6.40
C TYR A 614 10.66 1.13 6.16
N THR A 615 11.58 0.97 5.19
CA THR A 615 12.34 -0.27 5.01
C THR A 615 13.12 -0.65 6.26
N HIS A 616 13.79 0.31 6.90
CA HIS A 616 14.51 0.03 8.14
C HIS A 616 13.57 -0.36 9.28
N ALA A 617 12.43 0.31 9.44
CA ALA A 617 11.47 0.05 10.51
C ALA A 617 10.82 -1.33 10.39
N THR A 618 10.45 -1.73 9.17
CA THR A 618 9.89 -3.06 8.90
C THR A 618 10.94 -4.16 9.03
N THR A 619 12.20 -3.88 8.66
CA THR A 619 13.32 -4.82 8.82
C THR A 619 13.64 -5.01 10.30
N MET A 620 13.60 -3.94 11.08
CA MET A 620 13.71 -4.00 12.53
C MET A 620 12.58 -4.83 13.13
N LEU A 621 11.33 -4.65 12.68
CA LEU A 621 10.17 -5.39 13.15
C LEU A 621 10.33 -6.91 12.95
N VAL A 622 10.70 -7.35 11.75
CA VAL A 622 10.83 -8.79 11.46
C VAL A 622 11.94 -9.44 12.27
N LEU A 623 13.09 -8.76 12.38
CA LEU A 623 14.24 -9.22 13.18
C LEU A 623 13.89 -9.28 14.67
N ALA A 624 13.21 -8.25 15.18
CA ALA A 624 12.79 -8.19 16.58
C ALA A 624 11.80 -9.29 16.93
N LYS A 625 10.82 -9.58 16.06
CA LYS A 625 9.89 -10.69 16.20
C LYS A 625 10.63 -12.03 16.17
N TYR A 626 11.47 -12.26 15.16
CA TYR A 626 12.23 -13.50 15.01
C TYR A 626 13.02 -13.87 16.28
N ALA A 627 13.78 -12.91 16.81
CA ALA A 627 14.59 -13.13 18.01
C ALA A 627 13.80 -13.19 19.32
N ASN A 628 12.47 -12.98 19.27
CA ASN A 628 11.56 -13.14 20.39
C ASN A 628 10.76 -14.46 20.34
N ILE A 629 11.04 -15.33 19.36
CA ILE A 629 10.43 -16.66 19.28
C ILE A 629 11.14 -17.59 20.27
N ALA A 630 10.36 -18.21 21.16
CA ALA A 630 10.82 -19.13 22.21
C ALA A 630 11.11 -20.56 21.71
#